data_AF-A0A6L7Q239-F1
#
_entry.id   AF-A0A6L7Q239-F1
#
_cell.length_a   1.000
_cell.length_b   1.000
_cell.length_c   1.000
_cell.angle_alpha   90.00
_cell.angle_beta   90.00
_cell.angle_gamma   90.00
#
_symmetry.space_group_name_H-M   'P 1'
#
loop_
_entity.id
_entity.type
_entity.pdbx_description
1 polymer ?
#
loop_
_entity_poly.entity_id
_entity_poly.type
_entity_poly.pdbx_seq_one_letter_code
_entity_poly.pdbx_strand_id
1 'polypeptide(L)'
;MLNPQILPPLREPEPEAPTPAIRVIESTDTYASVALEPLERGFATTVGNPLRRLLLSSIQGTAVTWVKIEDVPHEYSVIPGVKEEVMDLLLSVKRIRIHALAKRPGKMRLDVTGEGRVCAGDISTASDFQIVNPELHLATLDNPDVSLSIEFNVESGKGYQQVAQGDSMAGLPVGVLPVDAIYNPVRKVEYSVERMMVGQQTDWERLVLQVWTDGAVTPLAAIQEASENLVQHFYMFNQLSRPADFPLDTTNLSVASEVYLMPIERLDLSSRTLNCLKRVKLDRVGQVLELTSDDLLNIRNFGQKSLEELQGKLAELGVSSARTAEAVEDLDFAPDSGVLSSGSLIFEPDDDLDYDDDGD
;
A
#
# COMPACT_ATOMS: atom_id res chain seq x y z
N MET A 1 -34.98 -52.53 -36.44
CA MET A 1 -34.54 -52.31 -35.04
C MET A 1 -33.65 -51.08 -35.03
N LEU A 2 -34.19 -49.90 -34.73
CA LEU A 2 -33.40 -48.68 -34.56
C LEU A 2 -33.11 -48.51 -33.07
N ASN A 3 -31.84 -48.38 -32.75
CA ASN A 3 -31.32 -48.20 -31.40
C ASN A 3 -31.73 -46.81 -30.88
N PRO A 4 -32.41 -46.69 -29.72
CA PRO A 4 -32.75 -45.38 -29.18
C PRO A 4 -31.45 -44.66 -28.75
N GLN A 5 -31.20 -43.50 -29.35
CA GLN A 5 -30.10 -42.62 -28.95
C GLN A 5 -30.30 -42.23 -27.49
N ILE A 6 -29.39 -42.65 -26.64
CA ILE A 6 -29.28 -42.21 -25.26
C ILE A 6 -28.85 -40.74 -25.32
N LEU A 7 -29.79 -39.83 -25.03
CA LEU A 7 -29.42 -38.43 -24.83
C LEU A 7 -28.38 -38.36 -23.70
N PRO A 8 -27.31 -37.56 -23.85
CA PRO A 8 -26.42 -37.28 -22.73
C PRO A 8 -27.25 -36.68 -21.59
N PRO A 9 -26.99 -37.06 -20.32
CA PRO A 9 -27.72 -36.49 -19.20
C PRO A 9 -27.58 -34.98 -19.22
N LEU A 10 -28.70 -34.27 -19.04
CA LEU A 10 -28.71 -32.83 -18.84
C LEU A 10 -27.73 -32.51 -17.72
N ARG A 11 -26.66 -31.78 -18.03
CA ARG A 11 -25.68 -31.30 -17.05
C ARG A 11 -26.47 -30.49 -16.02
N GLU A 12 -26.59 -31.02 -14.80
CA GLU A 12 -27.20 -30.29 -13.69
C GLU A 12 -26.53 -28.91 -13.60
N PRO A 13 -27.28 -27.83 -13.31
CA PRO A 13 -26.66 -26.54 -13.10
C PRO A 13 -25.63 -26.71 -11.99
N GLU A 14 -24.36 -26.44 -12.31
CA GLU A 14 -23.28 -26.47 -11.33
C GLU A 14 -23.72 -25.60 -10.14
N PRO A 15 -23.58 -26.10 -8.88
CA PRO A 15 -24.00 -25.34 -7.72
C PRO A 15 -23.29 -23.99 -7.74
N GLU A 16 -24.08 -22.91 -7.71
CA GLU A 16 -23.59 -21.54 -7.75
C GLU A 16 -22.57 -21.36 -6.62
N ALA A 17 -21.32 -21.06 -6.98
CA ALA A 17 -20.23 -21.00 -6.03
C ALA A 17 -20.54 -19.91 -4.97
N PRO A 18 -20.45 -20.23 -3.67
CA PRO A 18 -20.78 -19.27 -2.64
C PRO A 18 -19.82 -18.07 -2.71
N THR A 19 -20.38 -16.85 -2.70
CA THR A 19 -19.58 -15.62 -2.80
C THR A 19 -18.81 -15.38 -1.50
N PRO A 20 -17.48 -15.16 -1.55
CA PRO A 20 -16.70 -14.87 -0.36
C PRO A 20 -17.14 -13.53 0.26
N ALA A 21 -17.30 -13.52 1.58
CA ALA A 21 -17.69 -12.35 2.36
C ALA A 21 -16.75 -12.16 3.55
N ILE A 22 -16.53 -10.90 3.90
CA ILE A 22 -15.79 -10.51 5.10
C ILE A 22 -16.78 -10.28 6.22
N ARG A 23 -16.54 -10.90 7.38
CA ARG A 23 -17.32 -10.73 8.61
C ARG A 23 -16.42 -10.28 9.75
N VAL A 24 -16.77 -9.17 10.39
CA VAL A 24 -16.09 -8.72 11.61
C VAL A 24 -16.66 -9.50 12.79
N ILE A 25 -15.83 -10.31 13.45
CA ILE A 25 -16.21 -11.10 14.63
C ILE A 25 -16.19 -10.19 15.87
N GLU A 26 -15.08 -9.48 16.05
CA GLU A 26 -14.83 -8.60 17.18
C GLU A 26 -14.04 -7.38 16.71
N SER A 27 -14.37 -6.21 17.24
CA SER A 27 -13.65 -4.97 16.93
C SER A 27 -13.66 -4.05 18.13
N THR A 28 -12.46 -3.67 18.56
CA THR A 28 -12.12 -2.68 19.58
C THR A 28 -11.09 -1.71 18.98
N ASP A 29 -10.78 -0.62 19.66
CA ASP A 29 -9.83 0.40 19.17
C ASP A 29 -8.39 -0.14 18.96
N THR A 30 -8.00 -1.18 19.69
CA THR A 30 -6.64 -1.77 19.64
C THR A 30 -6.62 -3.23 19.18
N TYR A 31 -7.78 -3.85 18.97
CA TYR A 31 -7.88 -5.25 18.59
C TYR A 31 -9.06 -5.48 17.63
N ALA A 32 -8.85 -6.26 16.56
CA ALA A 32 -9.94 -6.78 15.76
C ALA A 32 -9.72 -8.23 15.34
N SER A 33 -10.83 -8.96 15.22
CA SER A 33 -10.90 -10.29 14.64
C SER A 33 -11.87 -10.28 13.46
N VAL A 34 -11.37 -10.67 12.29
CA VAL A 34 -12.10 -10.65 11.02
C VAL A 34 -12.03 -12.03 10.38
N ALA A 35 -13.17 -12.54 9.92
CA ALA A 35 -13.28 -13.77 9.15
C ALA A 35 -13.53 -13.49 7.67
N LEU A 36 -12.83 -14.21 6.79
CA LEU A 36 -13.10 -14.27 5.35
C LEU A 36 -13.58 -15.69 5.02
N GLU A 37 -14.83 -15.78 4.56
CA GLU A 37 -15.52 -17.04 4.30
C GLU A 37 -16.58 -16.90 3.20
N PRO A 38 -16.84 -17.94 2.39
CA PRO A 38 -16.06 -19.16 2.23
C PRO A 38 -14.93 -18.99 1.21
N LEU A 39 -13.79 -19.66 1.43
CA LEU A 39 -12.64 -19.69 0.53
C LEU A 39 -12.38 -21.10 0.00
N GLU A 40 -11.90 -21.20 -1.22
CA GLU A 40 -11.42 -22.47 -1.76
C GLU A 40 -10.22 -22.99 -0.95
N ARG A 41 -10.03 -24.31 -0.97
CA ARG A 41 -8.93 -24.97 -0.26
C ARG A 41 -7.57 -24.37 -0.65
N GLY A 42 -6.79 -23.97 0.34
CA GLY A 42 -5.48 -23.36 0.18
C GLY A 42 -5.49 -21.84 0.04
N PHE A 43 -6.61 -21.23 -0.38
CA PHE A 43 -6.68 -19.77 -0.53
C PHE A 43 -6.61 -19.02 0.80
N ALA A 44 -7.07 -19.63 1.90
CA ALA A 44 -6.95 -19.01 3.22
C ALA A 44 -5.48 -18.73 3.59
N THR A 45 -4.58 -19.67 3.26
CA THR A 45 -3.14 -19.50 3.50
C THR A 45 -2.52 -18.51 2.49
N THR A 46 -2.96 -18.57 1.23
CA THR A 46 -2.51 -17.66 0.16
C THR A 46 -2.85 -16.20 0.46
N VAL A 47 -3.98 -15.93 1.11
CA VAL A 47 -4.39 -14.57 1.51
C VAL A 47 -3.85 -14.20 2.89
N GLY A 48 -3.91 -15.12 3.87
CA GLY A 48 -3.52 -14.85 5.26
C GLY A 48 -2.03 -14.53 5.45
N ASN A 49 -1.15 -15.28 4.78
CA ASN A 49 0.30 -15.05 4.88
C ASN A 49 0.76 -13.67 4.38
N PRO A 50 0.41 -13.24 3.15
CA PRO A 50 0.84 -11.93 2.68
C PRO A 50 0.18 -10.79 3.48
N LEU A 51 -1.10 -10.89 3.84
CA LEU A 51 -1.72 -9.88 4.70
C LEU A 51 -0.99 -9.74 6.04
N ARG A 52 -0.63 -10.85 6.69
CA ARG A 52 0.17 -10.82 7.92
C ARG A 52 1.51 -10.13 7.72
N ARG A 53 2.19 -10.38 6.60
CA ARG A 53 3.47 -9.73 6.29
C ARG A 53 3.30 -8.22 6.10
N LEU A 54 2.35 -7.81 5.27
CA LEU A 54 2.10 -6.40 4.96
C LEU A 54 1.66 -5.61 6.20
N LEU A 55 0.80 -6.19 7.04
CA LEU A 55 0.39 -5.59 8.31
C LEU A 55 1.57 -5.32 9.24
N LEU A 56 2.61 -6.16 9.21
CA LEU A 56 3.80 -6.01 10.06
C LEU A 56 4.91 -5.16 9.43
N SER A 57 4.87 -4.90 8.12
CA SER A 57 5.98 -4.23 7.40
C SER A 57 5.61 -2.88 6.79
N SER A 58 4.40 -2.73 6.28
CA SER A 58 4.10 -1.76 5.22
C SER A 58 2.96 -0.81 5.55
N ILE A 59 2.39 -0.91 6.76
CA ILE A 59 1.40 0.04 7.27
C ILE A 59 2.08 1.37 7.54
N GLN A 60 1.44 2.44 7.07
CA GLN A 60 1.87 3.80 7.32
C GLN A 60 1.62 4.15 8.79
N GLY A 61 2.64 4.73 9.42
CA GLY A 61 2.47 5.33 10.73
C GLY A 61 3.44 6.46 10.97
N THR A 62 3.41 6.98 12.19
CA THR A 62 4.02 8.26 12.53
C THR A 62 4.92 8.08 13.74
N ALA A 63 6.15 8.60 13.64
CA ALA A 63 7.15 8.49 14.68
C ALA A 63 7.98 9.77 14.80
N VAL A 64 8.64 9.92 15.94
CA VAL A 64 9.62 10.99 16.17
C VAL A 64 10.95 10.57 15.53
N THR A 65 11.50 11.43 14.67
CA THR A 65 12.77 11.15 13.96
C THR A 65 13.98 11.79 14.63
N TRP A 66 13.79 12.96 15.23
CA TRP A 66 14.81 13.62 16.02
C TRP A 66 14.21 14.48 17.11
N VAL A 67 15.04 14.75 18.12
CA VAL A 67 14.70 15.54 19.30
C VAL A 67 15.77 16.60 19.49
N LYS A 68 15.38 17.82 19.80
CA LYS A 68 16.29 18.90 20.20
C LYS A 68 15.94 19.32 21.61
N ILE A 69 16.88 19.13 22.52
CA ILE A 69 16.73 19.49 23.93
C ILE A 69 17.60 20.73 24.17
N GLU A 70 17.07 21.70 24.90
CA GLU A 70 17.81 22.91 25.25
C GLU A 70 19.02 22.58 26.14
N ASP A 71 20.16 23.23 25.88
CA ASP A 71 21.43 23.06 26.60
C ASP A 71 22.03 21.64 26.65
N VAL A 72 21.55 20.74 25.79
CA VAL A 72 22.06 19.36 25.67
C VAL A 72 22.85 19.20 24.37
N PRO A 73 24.18 18.98 24.43
CA PRO A 73 24.99 18.82 23.22
C PRO A 73 24.93 17.40 22.64
N HIS A 74 24.76 16.37 23.48
CA HIS A 74 24.82 14.96 23.08
C HIS A 74 24.02 14.04 24.03
N GLU A 75 23.73 12.83 23.56
CA GLU A 75 22.90 11.81 24.24
C GLU A 75 23.42 11.29 25.59
N TYR A 76 24.72 11.40 25.86
CA TYR A 76 25.34 10.96 27.12
C TYR A 76 25.35 12.03 28.22
N SER A 77 24.70 13.17 27.99
CA SER A 77 24.69 14.27 28.96
C SER A 77 23.55 14.10 29.96
N VAL A 78 23.65 14.81 31.08
CA VAL A 78 22.61 14.88 32.11
C VAL A 78 21.98 16.27 32.04
N ILE A 79 20.66 16.35 32.16
CA ILE A 79 19.93 17.62 32.22
C ILE A 79 19.87 18.06 33.69
N PRO A 80 20.44 19.23 34.06
CA PRO A 80 20.40 19.70 35.43
C PRO A 80 18.96 19.84 35.95
N GLY A 81 18.64 19.19 37.07
CA GLY A 81 17.32 19.28 37.71
C GLY A 81 16.24 18.37 37.13
N VAL A 82 16.60 17.49 36.19
CA VAL A 82 15.79 16.35 35.74
C VAL A 82 16.37 15.07 36.31
N LYS A 83 15.51 14.18 36.80
CA LYS A 83 15.93 12.93 37.44
C LYS A 83 16.44 11.88 36.43
N GLU A 84 15.85 11.83 35.25
CA GLU A 84 16.19 10.90 34.17
C GLU A 84 17.34 11.42 33.31
N GLU A 85 18.17 10.49 32.80
CA GLU A 85 19.24 10.82 31.86
C GLU A 85 18.68 11.07 30.44
N VAL A 86 19.45 11.75 29.59
CA VAL A 86 19.02 12.03 28.20
C VAL A 86 18.73 10.73 27.44
N MET A 87 19.51 9.67 27.66
CA MET A 87 19.28 8.38 26.99
C MET A 87 17.93 7.74 27.38
N ASP A 88 17.57 7.80 28.66
CA ASP A 88 16.29 7.30 29.18
C ASP A 88 15.11 8.11 28.63
N LEU A 89 15.31 9.43 28.50
CA LEU A 89 14.36 10.31 27.86
C LEU A 89 14.16 9.95 26.38
N LEU A 90 15.24 9.75 25.61
CA LEU A 90 15.16 9.32 24.20
C LEU A 90 14.44 7.96 24.05
N LEU A 91 14.69 7.01 24.95
CA LEU A 91 13.98 5.72 25.00
C LEU A 91 12.48 5.89 25.28
N SER A 92 12.12 6.84 26.15
CA SER A 92 10.73 7.17 26.45
C SER A 92 10.04 7.86 25.27
N VAL A 93 10.76 8.76 24.57
CA VAL A 93 10.28 9.41 23.35
C VAL A 93 9.95 8.39 22.25
N LYS A 94 10.77 7.34 22.08
CA LYS A 94 10.47 6.23 21.14
C LYS A 94 9.15 5.50 21.43
N ARG A 95 8.62 5.61 22.66
CA ARG A 95 7.36 4.97 23.07
C ARG A 95 6.14 5.87 22.90
N ILE A 96 6.33 7.13 22.52
CA ILE A 96 5.22 8.04 22.21
C ILE A 96 4.50 7.52 20.98
N ARG A 97 3.18 7.37 21.07
CA ARG A 97 2.31 6.93 19.99
C ARG A 97 1.56 8.13 19.44
N ILE A 98 1.74 8.40 18.16
CA ILE A 98 1.20 9.59 17.50
C ILE A 98 0.27 9.14 16.39
N HIS A 99 -0.97 9.62 16.43
CA HIS A 99 -1.90 9.55 15.31
C HIS A 99 -1.79 10.85 14.51
N ALA A 100 -1.32 10.76 13.27
CA ALA A 100 -1.30 11.89 12.35
C ALA A 100 -2.61 11.97 11.55
N LEU A 101 -3.27 13.12 11.63
CA LEU A 101 -4.44 13.45 10.81
C LEU A 101 -4.03 13.89 9.40
N ALA A 102 -2.84 14.49 9.27
CA ALA A 102 -2.27 14.92 7.99
C ALA A 102 -0.95 14.21 7.71
N LYS A 103 -0.72 13.82 6.45
CA LYS A 103 0.49 13.11 5.99
C LYS A 103 1.69 14.04 5.74
N ARG A 104 1.83 15.10 6.53
CA ARG A 104 2.93 16.07 6.39
C ARG A 104 3.86 16.00 7.60
N PRO A 105 5.17 16.22 7.42
CA PRO A 105 6.07 16.34 8.56
C PRO A 105 5.68 17.55 9.40
N GLY A 106 5.91 17.46 10.69
CA GLY A 106 5.59 18.53 11.62
C GLY A 106 6.40 18.48 12.90
N LYS A 107 6.24 19.52 13.70
CA LYS A 107 7.01 19.72 14.92
C LYS A 107 6.07 19.78 16.12
N MET A 108 6.48 19.16 17.21
CA MET A 108 5.83 19.22 18.51
C MET A 108 6.79 19.84 19.51
N ARG A 109 6.26 20.49 20.55
CA ARG A 109 7.10 21.17 21.54
C ARG A 109 6.60 20.88 22.95
N LEU A 110 7.53 20.66 23.88
CA LEU A 110 7.25 20.49 25.29
C LEU A 110 7.98 21.61 26.03
N ASP A 111 7.22 22.48 26.67
CA ASP A 111 7.74 23.53 27.55
C ASP A 111 7.08 23.36 28.92
N VAL A 112 7.83 22.86 29.89
CA VAL A 112 7.32 22.65 31.26
C VAL A 112 8.24 23.35 32.24
N THR A 113 7.66 23.99 33.25
CA THR A 113 8.37 24.64 34.35
C THR A 113 7.70 24.28 35.66
N GLY A 114 8.49 23.93 36.66
CA GLY A 114 7.99 23.54 37.97
C GLY A 114 8.44 22.14 38.39
N GLU A 115 8.17 21.79 39.65
CA GLU A 115 8.43 20.45 40.17
C GLU A 115 7.29 19.49 39.78
N GLY A 116 7.62 18.26 39.39
CA GLY A 116 6.60 17.26 39.09
C GLY A 116 6.97 16.26 37.99
N ARG A 117 6.02 15.38 37.70
CA ARG A 117 6.13 14.41 36.59
C ARG A 117 5.68 15.06 35.30
N VAL A 118 6.47 14.86 34.26
CA VAL A 118 6.20 15.30 32.89
C VAL A 118 5.75 14.09 32.07
N CYS A 119 4.56 14.18 31.51
CA CYS A 119 3.93 13.12 30.73
C CYS A 119 3.84 13.54 29.25
N ALA A 120 3.60 12.56 28.36
CA ALA A 120 3.41 12.84 26.94
C ALA A 120 2.19 13.75 26.68
N GLY A 121 1.19 13.74 27.57
CA GLY A 121 0.05 14.66 27.50
C GLY A 121 0.40 16.14 27.66
N ASP A 122 1.57 16.48 28.23
CA ASP A 122 2.02 17.86 28.39
C ASP A 122 2.66 18.43 27.13
N ILE A 123 2.87 17.59 26.10
CA ILE A 123 3.44 18.03 24.83
C ILE A 123 2.41 18.86 24.06
N SER A 124 2.81 20.08 23.67
CA SER A 124 2.05 20.92 22.76
C SER A 124 2.11 20.35 21.34
N THR A 125 0.99 19.83 20.87
CA THR A 125 0.82 19.34 19.50
C THR A 125 0.14 20.37 18.61
N ALA A 126 0.51 20.38 17.33
CA ALA A 126 -0.29 21.04 16.30
C ALA A 126 -1.60 20.26 16.07
N SER A 127 -2.61 20.91 15.49
CA SER A 127 -3.91 20.28 15.17
C SER A 127 -3.81 19.06 14.25
N ASP A 128 -2.67 18.85 13.60
CA ASP A 128 -2.41 17.72 12.70
C ASP A 128 -2.01 16.42 13.44
N PHE A 129 -1.62 16.50 14.73
CA PHE A 129 -1.12 15.36 15.49
C PHE A 129 -1.87 15.18 16.80
N GLN A 130 -2.20 13.92 17.09
CA GLN A 130 -2.83 13.52 18.33
C GLN A 130 -1.96 12.47 19.05
N ILE A 131 -1.66 12.70 20.32
CA ILE A 131 -0.97 11.72 21.16
C ILE A 131 -1.99 10.71 21.68
N VAL A 132 -1.73 9.43 21.47
CA VAL A 132 -2.64 8.34 21.83
C VAL A 132 -2.43 7.88 23.27
N ASN A 133 -1.20 7.99 23.78
CA ASN A 133 -0.81 7.58 25.12
C ASN A 133 -0.34 8.78 25.98
N PRO A 134 -1.25 9.70 26.36
CA PRO A 134 -0.90 10.90 27.14
C PRO A 134 -0.32 10.57 28.53
N GLU A 135 -0.60 9.40 29.07
CA GLU A 135 -0.12 8.92 30.38
C GLU A 135 1.35 8.49 30.40
N LEU A 136 2.00 8.42 29.23
CA LEU A 136 3.38 8.00 29.14
C LEU A 136 4.30 8.96 29.90
N HIS A 137 4.99 8.44 30.91
CA HIS A 137 6.01 9.18 31.66
C HIS A 137 7.23 9.48 30.77
N LEU A 138 7.65 10.75 30.72
CA LEU A 138 8.83 11.18 29.98
C LEU A 138 9.97 11.56 30.91
N ALA A 139 9.70 12.38 31.93
CA ALA A 139 10.70 12.89 32.85
C ALA A 139 10.09 13.32 34.19
N THR A 140 10.93 13.55 35.19
CA THR A 140 10.59 14.08 36.50
C THR A 140 11.49 15.28 36.79
N LEU A 141 10.89 16.42 37.10
CA LEU A 141 11.57 17.66 37.48
C LEU A 141 11.69 17.74 39.00
N ASP A 142 12.91 17.93 39.49
CA ASP A 142 13.23 17.87 40.93
C ASP A 142 12.99 19.20 41.67
N ASN A 143 13.03 20.33 40.97
CA ASN A 143 12.93 21.66 41.57
C ASN A 143 11.90 22.56 40.84
N PRO A 144 11.26 23.49 41.55
CA PRO A 144 10.28 24.42 40.96
C PRO A 144 10.86 25.43 39.97
N ASP A 145 12.17 25.71 40.05
CA ASP A 145 12.86 26.69 39.19
C ASP A 145 13.45 26.05 37.91
N VAL A 146 13.29 24.74 37.71
CA VAL A 146 13.80 24.04 36.54
C VAL A 146 12.78 24.08 35.42
N SER A 147 13.24 24.44 34.22
CA SER A 147 12.45 24.42 32.99
C SER A 147 13.01 23.39 32.01
N LEU A 148 12.14 22.59 31.41
CA LEU A 148 12.48 21.63 30.36
C LEU A 148 11.80 22.05 29.05
N SER A 149 12.63 22.26 28.03
CA SER A 149 12.25 22.75 26.72
C SER A 149 12.77 21.76 25.68
N ILE A 150 11.84 21.09 24.98
CA ILE A 150 12.15 20.05 24.00
C ILE A 150 11.35 20.27 22.72
N GLU A 151 12.02 20.23 21.59
CA GLU A 151 11.41 20.20 20.26
C GLU A 151 11.52 18.80 19.67
N PHE A 152 10.40 18.26 19.19
CA PHE A 152 10.31 16.95 18.54
C PHE A 152 9.97 17.15 17.07
N ASN A 153 10.62 16.40 16.19
CA ASN A 153 10.22 16.32 14.80
C ASN A 153 9.53 15.01 14.51
N VAL A 154 8.37 15.12 13.87
CA VAL A 154 7.45 14.02 13.64
C VAL A 154 7.27 13.85 12.15
N GLU A 155 7.50 12.63 11.69
CA GLU A 155 7.39 12.26 10.28
C GLU A 155 6.51 11.03 10.13
N SER A 156 5.91 10.90 8.95
CA SER A 156 5.15 9.72 8.56
C SER A 156 6.02 8.85 7.67
N GLY A 157 6.08 7.57 7.98
CA GLY A 157 6.92 6.60 7.30
C GLY A 157 6.33 5.21 7.32
N LYS A 158 7.12 4.23 6.92
CA LYS A 158 6.76 2.80 6.94
C LYS A 158 7.90 2.01 7.58
N GLY A 159 7.54 0.95 8.30
CA GLY A 159 8.52 0.03 8.89
C GLY A 159 9.39 0.68 9.98
N TYR A 160 10.68 0.41 9.90
CA TYR A 160 11.69 0.85 10.87
C TYR A 160 12.82 1.55 10.14
N GLN A 161 13.22 2.72 10.63
CA GLN A 161 14.37 3.45 10.13
C GLN A 161 15.37 3.68 11.25
N GLN A 162 16.55 3.09 11.09
CA GLN A 162 17.66 3.28 12.01
C GLN A 162 18.37 4.60 11.72
N VAL A 163 18.80 5.30 12.77
CA VAL A 163 19.52 6.58 12.71
C VAL A 163 20.74 6.56 11.77
N ALA A 164 21.43 5.41 11.65
CA ALA A 164 22.67 5.29 10.89
C ALA A 164 22.50 5.15 9.37
N GLN A 165 21.28 4.95 8.85
CA GLN A 165 21.02 4.77 7.42
C GLN A 165 20.17 5.93 6.86
N GLY A 166 20.82 6.97 6.34
CA GLY A 166 20.20 7.97 5.46
C GLY A 166 20.87 9.34 5.39
N ASP A 167 20.44 10.14 4.41
CA ASP A 167 20.74 11.58 4.26
C ASP A 167 20.24 12.43 5.44
N SER A 168 19.44 11.84 6.34
CA SER A 168 18.81 12.50 7.50
C SER A 168 19.82 13.08 8.50
N MET A 169 21.08 12.66 8.49
CA MET A 169 22.12 13.21 9.37
C MET A 169 22.92 14.36 8.71
N ALA A 170 22.94 14.44 7.37
CA ALA A 170 23.85 15.32 6.62
C ALA A 170 23.46 16.82 6.67
N GLY A 171 22.32 17.17 7.25
CA GLY A 171 21.82 18.55 7.34
C GLY A 171 21.29 18.96 8.72
N LEU A 172 21.45 18.14 9.76
CA LEU A 172 20.93 18.49 11.08
C LEU A 172 21.82 19.52 11.79
N PRO A 173 21.24 20.56 12.40
CA PRO A 173 22.01 21.54 13.17
C PRO A 173 22.59 20.89 14.43
N VAL A 174 23.68 21.47 14.92
CA VAL A 174 24.35 21.04 16.16
C VAL A 174 23.37 21.10 17.34
N GLY A 175 23.34 20.04 18.16
CA GLY A 175 22.42 19.90 19.31
C GLY A 175 21.12 19.16 19.01
N VAL A 176 20.96 18.59 17.81
CA VAL A 176 19.86 17.67 17.49
C VAL A 176 20.29 16.23 17.76
N LEU A 177 19.46 15.51 18.52
CA LEU A 177 19.63 14.11 18.86
C LEU A 177 18.72 13.27 17.95
N PRO A 178 19.29 12.52 16.99
CA PRO A 178 18.51 11.64 16.13
C PRO A 178 17.98 10.44 16.92
N VAL A 179 16.80 9.97 16.56
CA VAL A 179 16.11 8.85 17.24
C VAL A 179 15.66 7.85 16.19
N ASP A 180 15.82 6.55 16.49
CA ASP A 180 15.32 5.52 15.58
C ASP A 180 13.80 5.61 15.47
N ALA A 181 13.30 5.70 14.24
CA ALA A 181 11.90 5.89 13.96
C ALA A 181 11.21 4.54 13.75
N ILE A 182 10.29 4.20 14.66
CA ILE A 182 9.44 3.01 14.57
C ILE A 182 8.07 3.46 14.08
N TYR A 183 7.84 3.37 12.76
CA TYR A 183 6.59 3.83 12.16
C TYR A 183 5.46 2.81 12.25
N ASN A 184 5.75 1.54 12.57
CA ASN A 184 4.74 0.49 12.51
C ASN A 184 3.75 0.54 13.71
N PRO A 185 2.45 0.79 13.49
CA PRO A 185 1.44 0.82 14.55
C PRO A 185 0.92 -0.59 14.94
N VAL A 186 1.20 -1.62 14.12
CA VAL A 186 0.72 -2.99 14.35
C VAL A 186 1.73 -3.75 15.22
N ARG A 187 1.27 -4.28 16.35
CA ARG A 187 2.12 -4.98 17.34
C ARG A 187 2.14 -6.48 17.14
N LYS A 188 0.99 -7.07 16.81
CA LYS A 188 0.84 -8.51 16.62
C LYS A 188 -0.19 -8.78 15.55
N VAL A 189 0.05 -9.82 14.77
CA VAL A 189 -0.91 -10.37 13.81
C VAL A 189 -0.85 -11.89 13.87
N GLU A 190 -2.02 -12.50 13.97
CA GLU A 190 -2.23 -13.93 14.01
C GLU A 190 -3.33 -14.30 13.01
N TYR A 191 -3.18 -15.43 12.33
CA TYR A 191 -4.26 -15.96 11.50
C TYR A 191 -4.41 -17.44 11.73
N SER A 192 -5.66 -17.92 11.69
CA SER A 192 -6.00 -19.33 11.71
C SER A 192 -6.80 -19.70 10.48
N VAL A 193 -6.64 -20.95 10.03
CA VAL A 193 -7.39 -21.52 8.92
C VAL A 193 -8.29 -22.61 9.49
N GLU A 194 -9.59 -22.42 9.34
CA GLU A 194 -10.62 -23.36 9.78
C GLU A 194 -11.25 -24.02 8.55
N ARG A 195 -11.57 -25.31 8.63
CA ARG A 195 -12.34 -25.99 7.58
C ARG A 195 -13.82 -25.77 7.83
N MET A 196 -14.56 -25.47 6.77
CA MET A 196 -16.00 -25.23 6.84
C MET A 196 -16.76 -26.08 5.82
N MET A 197 -17.99 -26.46 6.18
CA MET A 197 -18.90 -27.16 5.29
C MET A 197 -19.94 -26.17 4.78
N VAL A 198 -20.09 -26.07 3.45
CA VAL A 198 -21.10 -25.23 2.80
C VAL A 198 -22.00 -26.13 1.96
N GLY A 199 -23.26 -26.26 2.37
CA GLY A 199 -24.20 -27.17 1.74
C GLY A 199 -23.75 -28.63 1.88
N GLN A 200 -23.42 -29.27 0.75
CA GLN A 200 -22.92 -30.66 0.71
C GLN A 200 -21.39 -30.77 0.49
N GLN A 201 -20.70 -29.64 0.27
CA GLN A 201 -19.25 -29.62 0.04
C GLN A 201 -18.48 -29.31 1.33
N THR A 202 -17.47 -30.11 1.63
CA THR A 202 -16.69 -30.06 2.89
C THR A 202 -15.32 -29.41 2.76
N ASP A 203 -14.94 -28.98 1.56
CA ASP A 203 -13.56 -28.57 1.24
C ASP A 203 -13.33 -27.05 1.29
N TRP A 204 -14.30 -26.31 1.82
CA TRP A 204 -14.19 -24.87 1.99
C TRP A 204 -13.36 -24.52 3.23
N GLU A 205 -12.67 -23.39 3.16
CA GLU A 205 -11.86 -22.84 4.23
C GLU A 205 -12.40 -21.49 4.68
N ARG A 206 -12.14 -21.18 5.96
CA ARG A 206 -12.40 -19.92 6.60
C ARG A 206 -11.09 -19.39 7.15
N LEU A 207 -10.74 -18.17 6.76
CA LEU A 207 -9.59 -17.46 7.30
C LEU A 207 -10.05 -16.57 8.44
N VAL A 208 -9.56 -16.79 9.66
CA VAL A 208 -9.76 -15.86 10.78
C VAL A 208 -8.46 -15.11 11.01
N LEU A 209 -8.50 -13.79 10.85
CA LEU A 209 -7.38 -12.87 11.04
C LEU A 209 -7.60 -12.08 12.33
N GLN A 210 -6.59 -12.05 13.18
CA GLN A 210 -6.58 -11.31 14.44
C GLN A 210 -5.42 -10.31 14.43
N VAL A 211 -5.74 -9.03 14.68
CA VAL A 211 -4.79 -7.92 14.57
C VAL A 211 -4.82 -7.10 15.86
N TRP A 212 -3.64 -6.82 16.42
CA TRP A 212 -3.45 -5.95 17.57
C TRP A 212 -2.65 -4.72 17.15
N THR A 213 -3.23 -3.54 17.36
CA THR A 213 -2.60 -2.24 17.10
C THR A 213 -2.32 -1.50 18.40
N ASP A 214 -1.52 -0.45 18.32
CA ASP A 214 -1.15 0.38 19.46
C ASP A 214 -2.08 1.58 19.69
N GLY A 215 -3.18 1.65 18.94
CA GLY A 215 -4.19 2.71 19.01
C GLY A 215 -3.91 3.89 18.09
N ALA A 216 -2.71 3.99 17.49
CA ALA A 216 -2.43 5.03 16.48
C ALA A 216 -3.18 4.79 15.17
N VAL A 217 -3.52 3.55 14.85
CA VAL A 217 -4.37 3.20 13.71
C VAL A 217 -5.37 2.14 14.18
N THR A 218 -6.63 2.27 13.76
CA THR A 218 -7.63 1.24 14.08
C THR A 218 -7.29 -0.06 13.34
N PRO A 219 -7.48 -1.24 13.96
CA PRO A 219 -7.14 -2.50 13.32
C PRO A 219 -7.84 -2.72 11.97
N LEU A 220 -9.08 -2.27 11.83
CA LEU A 220 -9.84 -2.37 10.58
C LEU A 220 -9.22 -1.50 9.47
N ALA A 221 -8.84 -0.26 9.79
CA ALA A 221 -8.16 0.61 8.83
C ALA A 221 -6.80 0.02 8.41
N ALA A 222 -6.04 -0.56 9.35
CA ALA A 222 -4.78 -1.24 9.04
C ALA A 222 -4.98 -2.44 8.10
N ILE A 223 -6.03 -3.24 8.30
CA ILE A 223 -6.37 -4.36 7.40
C ILE A 223 -6.73 -3.85 6.00
N GLN A 224 -7.52 -2.77 5.92
CA GLN A 224 -7.87 -2.15 4.64
C GLN A 224 -6.61 -1.64 3.91
N GLU A 225 -5.75 -0.88 4.59
CA GLU A 225 -4.50 -0.37 4.00
C GLU A 225 -3.57 -1.50 3.55
N ALA A 226 -3.44 -2.58 4.35
CA ALA A 226 -2.67 -3.76 3.96
C ALA A 226 -3.22 -4.39 2.68
N SER A 227 -4.55 -4.45 2.55
CA SER A 227 -5.22 -5.08 1.42
C SER A 227 -5.07 -4.24 0.14
N GLU A 228 -5.22 -2.93 0.25
CA GLU A 228 -4.98 -1.97 -0.84
C GLU A 228 -3.53 -2.06 -1.33
N ASN A 229 -2.55 -2.06 -0.41
CA ASN A 229 -1.14 -2.26 -0.76
C ASN A 229 -0.93 -3.61 -1.48
N LEU A 230 -1.57 -4.69 -1.02
CA LEU A 230 -1.43 -6.01 -1.64
C LEU A 230 -1.95 -6.02 -3.09
N VAL A 231 -3.13 -5.44 -3.31
CA VAL A 231 -3.75 -5.32 -4.63
C VAL A 231 -2.88 -4.48 -5.57
N GLN A 232 -2.34 -3.36 -5.10
CA GLN A 232 -1.42 -2.52 -5.90
C GLN A 232 -0.20 -3.30 -6.38
N HIS A 233 0.40 -4.13 -5.53
CA HIS A 233 1.55 -4.94 -5.92
C HIS A 233 1.17 -6.05 -6.92
N PHE A 234 0.05 -6.73 -6.72
CA PHE A 234 -0.43 -7.74 -7.67
C PHE A 234 -0.90 -7.16 -9.00
N TYR A 235 -1.38 -5.92 -8.99
CA TYR A 235 -1.80 -5.24 -10.21
C TYR A 235 -0.64 -5.05 -11.20
N MET A 236 0.58 -4.80 -10.70
CA MET A 236 1.79 -4.73 -11.55
C MET A 236 2.03 -6.05 -12.31
N PHE A 237 1.75 -7.20 -11.70
CA PHE A 237 1.88 -8.50 -12.38
C PHE A 237 0.81 -8.69 -13.45
N ASN A 238 -0.39 -8.13 -13.29
CA ASN A 238 -1.43 -8.16 -14.32
C ASN A 238 -1.01 -7.39 -15.59
N GLN A 239 -0.10 -6.42 -15.45
CA GLN A 239 0.40 -5.61 -16.56
C GLN A 239 1.60 -6.25 -17.30
N LEU A 240 2.09 -7.42 -16.91
CA LEU A 240 3.23 -8.10 -17.58
C LEU A 240 3.03 -8.30 -19.10
N SER A 241 1.79 -8.36 -19.58
CA SER A 241 1.46 -8.48 -21.01
C SER A 241 1.32 -7.14 -21.74
N ARG A 242 1.55 -5.99 -21.08
CA ARG A 242 1.55 -4.65 -21.68
C ARG A 242 2.90 -3.98 -21.42
N PRO A 243 3.63 -3.52 -22.45
CA PRO A 243 4.91 -2.85 -22.27
C PRO A 243 4.75 -1.61 -21.38
N ALA A 244 5.80 -1.38 -20.58
CA ALA A 244 5.86 -0.50 -19.41
C ALA A 244 5.87 1.01 -19.74
N ASP A 245 4.85 1.52 -20.43
CA ASP A 245 4.74 2.94 -20.82
C ASP A 245 3.67 3.73 -20.06
N PHE A 246 3.10 3.19 -18.97
CA PHE A 246 2.12 3.95 -18.17
C PHE A 246 2.70 4.36 -16.81
N PRO A 247 2.77 5.66 -16.50
CA PRO A 247 3.10 6.13 -15.16
C PRO A 247 2.01 5.67 -14.17
N LEU A 248 2.45 5.28 -12.97
CA LEU A 248 1.61 4.80 -11.86
C LEU A 248 0.76 5.95 -11.28
N ASP A 249 -0.36 6.29 -11.92
CA ASP A 249 -1.42 7.08 -11.28
C ASP A 249 -2.31 6.15 -10.45
N THR A 250 -1.96 6.00 -9.18
CA THR A 250 -2.72 5.25 -8.16
C THR A 250 -4.10 5.85 -7.86
N THR A 251 -4.40 7.06 -8.34
CA THR A 251 -5.72 7.71 -8.25
C THR A 251 -6.76 7.08 -9.18
N ASN A 252 -6.35 6.36 -10.22
CA ASN A 252 -7.28 5.83 -11.22
C ASN A 252 -7.86 4.45 -10.86
N LEU A 253 -7.35 3.73 -9.85
CA LEU A 253 -7.81 2.35 -9.54
C LEU A 253 -9.11 2.29 -8.74
N SER A 254 -9.36 3.25 -7.85
CA SER A 254 -10.65 3.35 -7.14
C SER A 254 -11.76 3.81 -8.08
N VAL A 255 -11.45 4.81 -8.91
CA VAL A 255 -12.36 5.34 -9.95
C VAL A 255 -12.62 4.28 -11.03
N ALA A 256 -11.60 3.55 -11.49
CA ALA A 256 -11.77 2.51 -12.50
C ALA A 256 -12.70 1.39 -12.02
N SER A 257 -12.66 1.00 -10.74
CA SER A 257 -13.51 -0.10 -10.23
C SER A 257 -14.99 0.30 -10.14
N GLU A 258 -15.29 1.53 -9.71
CA GLU A 258 -16.65 2.07 -9.70
C GLU A 258 -17.18 2.32 -11.12
N VAL A 259 -16.34 2.87 -12.01
CA VAL A 259 -16.70 3.11 -13.40
C VAL A 259 -16.89 1.80 -14.16
N TYR A 260 -16.08 0.77 -13.91
CA TYR A 260 -16.18 -0.53 -14.57
C TYR A 260 -17.50 -1.26 -14.24
N LEU A 261 -17.99 -1.12 -13.00
CA LEU A 261 -19.27 -1.68 -12.56
C LEU A 261 -20.49 -0.79 -12.88
N MET A 262 -20.27 0.42 -13.39
CA MET A 262 -21.33 1.36 -13.71
C MET A 262 -22.22 0.81 -14.85
N PRO A 263 -23.56 0.94 -14.75
CA PRO A 263 -24.44 0.63 -15.86
C PRO A 263 -24.30 1.68 -16.97
N ILE A 264 -24.37 1.26 -18.23
CA ILE A 264 -24.24 2.16 -19.39
C ILE A 264 -25.33 3.23 -19.47
N GLU A 265 -26.42 3.08 -18.71
CA GLU A 265 -27.52 4.04 -18.62
C GLU A 265 -27.14 5.32 -17.87
N ARG A 266 -26.09 5.27 -17.04
CA ARG A 266 -25.56 6.44 -16.32
C ARG A 266 -24.55 7.23 -17.13
N LEU A 267 -23.99 6.64 -18.18
CA LEU A 267 -23.34 7.41 -19.22
C LEU A 267 -24.47 8.10 -19.98
N ASP A 268 -24.58 9.43 -19.87
CA ASP A 268 -25.56 10.27 -20.58
C ASP A 268 -25.34 10.23 -22.11
N LEU A 269 -25.49 9.05 -22.70
CA LEU A 269 -25.36 8.74 -24.11
C LEU A 269 -26.67 9.05 -24.82
N SER A 270 -26.59 9.35 -26.11
CA SER A 270 -27.77 9.47 -26.95
C SER A 270 -28.61 8.19 -26.92
N SER A 271 -29.93 8.38 -27.04
CA SER A 271 -30.90 7.28 -27.09
C SER A 271 -30.61 6.26 -28.20
N ARG A 272 -29.87 6.66 -29.25
CA ARG A 272 -29.41 5.76 -30.31
C ARG A 272 -28.26 4.88 -29.83
N THR A 273 -27.19 5.47 -29.28
CA THR A 273 -25.99 4.77 -28.82
C THR A 273 -26.31 3.79 -27.70
N LEU A 274 -27.13 4.21 -26.72
CA LEU A 274 -27.56 3.36 -25.60
C LEU A 274 -28.38 2.15 -26.08
N ASN A 275 -29.31 2.34 -27.00
CA ASN A 275 -30.13 1.25 -27.53
C ASN A 275 -29.34 0.26 -28.40
N CYS A 276 -28.29 0.72 -29.09
CA CYS A 276 -27.39 -0.16 -29.83
C CYS A 276 -26.59 -1.06 -28.88
N LEU A 277 -26.05 -0.52 -27.78
CA LEU A 277 -25.30 -1.28 -26.78
C LEU A 277 -26.18 -2.31 -26.03
N LYS A 278 -27.38 -1.90 -25.61
CA LYS A 278 -28.35 -2.79 -24.95
C LYS A 278 -28.78 -3.98 -25.81
N ARG A 279 -28.88 -3.80 -27.14
CA ARG A 279 -29.25 -4.90 -28.05
C ARG A 279 -28.20 -6.01 -28.11
N VAL A 280 -26.94 -5.66 -27.85
CA VAL A 280 -25.82 -6.61 -27.81
C VAL A 280 -25.61 -7.17 -26.39
N LYS A 281 -26.51 -6.84 -25.44
CA LYS A 281 -26.42 -7.21 -24.01
C LYS A 281 -25.16 -6.63 -23.33
N LEU A 282 -24.73 -5.46 -23.77
CA LEU A 282 -23.69 -4.69 -23.10
C LEU A 282 -24.38 -3.74 -22.12
N ASP A 283 -24.50 -4.18 -20.87
CA ASP A 283 -25.25 -3.45 -19.83
C ASP A 283 -24.33 -2.64 -18.91
N ARG A 284 -23.02 -2.97 -18.87
CA ARG A 284 -22.02 -2.33 -18.01
C ARG A 284 -20.88 -1.71 -18.82
N VAL A 285 -20.29 -0.65 -18.29
CA VAL A 285 -19.15 0.04 -18.91
C VAL A 285 -17.96 -0.90 -19.10
N GLY A 286 -17.68 -1.77 -18.12
CA GLY A 286 -16.60 -2.76 -18.23
C GLY A 286 -16.68 -3.66 -19.46
N GLN A 287 -17.90 -4.06 -19.85
CA GLN A 287 -18.10 -4.92 -21.02
C GLN A 287 -17.83 -4.19 -22.34
N VAL A 288 -18.04 -2.87 -22.38
CA VAL A 288 -17.74 -2.04 -23.55
C VAL A 288 -16.24 -1.83 -23.71
N LEU A 289 -15.50 -1.73 -22.60
CA LEU A 289 -14.04 -1.59 -22.58
C LEU A 289 -13.28 -2.86 -23.01
N GLU A 290 -13.94 -4.02 -22.95
CA GLU A 290 -13.37 -5.30 -23.39
C GLU A 290 -13.42 -5.49 -24.91
N LEU A 291 -14.29 -4.75 -25.60
CA LEU A 291 -14.46 -4.80 -27.05
C LEU A 291 -13.52 -3.82 -27.76
N THR A 292 -13.08 -4.21 -28.95
CA THR A 292 -12.28 -3.30 -29.79
C THR A 292 -13.16 -2.29 -30.52
N SER A 293 -12.57 -1.19 -30.97
CA SER A 293 -13.28 -0.16 -31.76
C SER A 293 -13.95 -0.76 -33.01
N ASP A 294 -13.33 -1.74 -33.65
CA ASP A 294 -13.87 -2.44 -34.81
C ASP A 294 -15.06 -3.34 -34.47
N ASP A 295 -15.00 -4.03 -33.31
CA ASP A 295 -16.13 -4.83 -32.82
C ASP A 295 -17.35 -3.95 -32.50
N LEU A 296 -17.12 -2.75 -31.97
CA LEU A 296 -18.18 -1.78 -31.71
C LEU A 296 -18.79 -1.23 -33.00
N LEU A 297 -17.98 -0.98 -34.03
CA LEU A 297 -18.46 -0.55 -35.36
C LEU A 297 -19.24 -1.64 -36.11
N ASN A 298 -18.98 -2.92 -35.82
CA ASN A 298 -19.74 -4.04 -36.36
C ASN A 298 -21.15 -4.18 -35.76
N ILE A 299 -21.48 -3.44 -34.70
CA ILE A 299 -22.82 -3.47 -34.10
C ILE A 299 -23.82 -2.80 -35.06
N ARG A 300 -24.93 -3.49 -35.33
CA ARG A 300 -25.97 -3.02 -36.24
C ARG A 300 -26.52 -1.64 -35.80
N ASN A 301 -26.38 -0.65 -36.68
CA ASN A 301 -26.74 0.76 -36.49
C ASN A 301 -25.87 1.57 -35.50
N PHE A 302 -24.79 0.98 -35.00
CA PHE A 302 -23.70 1.69 -34.34
C PHE A 302 -22.78 2.26 -35.44
N GLY A 303 -22.30 3.49 -35.27
CA GLY A 303 -21.49 4.15 -36.30
C GLY A 303 -20.49 5.12 -35.66
N GLN A 304 -19.66 5.76 -36.49
CA GLN A 304 -18.56 6.62 -36.04
C GLN A 304 -18.99 7.69 -35.02
N LYS A 305 -20.13 8.35 -35.23
CA LYS A 305 -20.66 9.34 -34.27
C LYS A 305 -21.01 8.76 -32.89
N SER A 306 -21.50 7.52 -32.84
CA SER A 306 -21.80 6.83 -31.57
C SER A 306 -20.52 6.38 -30.86
N LEU A 307 -19.47 6.06 -31.63
CA LEU A 307 -18.16 5.71 -31.10
C LEU A 307 -17.44 6.93 -30.52
N GLU A 308 -17.45 8.06 -31.23
CA GLU A 308 -16.91 9.34 -30.74
C GLU A 308 -17.64 9.82 -29.47
N GLU A 309 -18.97 9.69 -29.43
CA GLU A 309 -19.79 10.02 -28.27
C GLU A 309 -19.42 9.15 -27.05
N LEU A 310 -19.28 7.84 -27.26
CA LEU A 310 -18.86 6.90 -26.23
C LEU A 310 -17.44 7.21 -25.72
N GLN A 311 -16.49 7.42 -26.63
CA GLN A 311 -15.11 7.74 -26.27
C GLN A 311 -15.00 9.08 -25.53
N GLY A 312 -15.76 10.11 -25.94
CA GLY A 312 -15.81 11.38 -25.25
C GLY A 312 -16.32 11.25 -23.81
N LYS A 313 -17.39 10.47 -23.60
CA LYS A 313 -17.94 10.23 -22.25
C LYS A 313 -17.06 9.34 -21.38
N LEU A 314 -16.35 8.40 -21.97
CA LEU A 314 -15.35 7.60 -21.23
C LEU A 314 -14.13 8.45 -20.87
N ALA A 315 -13.69 9.35 -21.75
CA ALA A 315 -12.61 10.29 -21.47
C ALA A 315 -12.96 11.32 -20.37
N GLU A 316 -14.21 11.80 -20.32
CA GLU A 316 -14.72 12.63 -19.21
C GLU A 316 -14.64 11.92 -17.85
N LEU A 317 -14.75 10.59 -17.84
CA LEU A 317 -14.64 9.74 -16.65
C LEU A 317 -13.21 9.25 -16.37
N GLY A 318 -12.21 9.74 -17.11
CA GLY A 318 -10.81 9.35 -16.94
C GLY A 318 -10.45 7.96 -17.49
N VAL A 319 -11.32 7.34 -18.28
CA VAL A 319 -11.10 6.01 -18.86
C VAL A 319 -10.84 6.15 -20.36
N SER A 320 -9.59 5.97 -20.80
CA SER A 320 -9.25 5.98 -22.22
C SER A 320 -9.39 4.58 -22.84
N SER A 321 -10.12 4.50 -23.95
CA SER A 321 -10.24 3.29 -24.78
C SER A 321 -8.94 3.07 -25.57
N ALA A 322 -7.89 2.58 -24.93
CA ALA A 322 -6.62 2.28 -25.61
C ALA A 322 -6.65 0.89 -26.26
N ARG A 323 -7.37 0.75 -27.38
CA ARG A 323 -7.13 -0.26 -28.43
C ARG A 323 -7.60 0.29 -29.77
N THR A 324 -6.72 1.05 -30.44
CA THR A 324 -6.84 1.28 -31.88
C THR A 324 -5.66 0.56 -32.52
N ALA A 325 -5.96 -0.51 -33.28
CA ALA A 325 -4.99 -1.23 -34.08
C ALA A 325 -4.90 -0.55 -35.45
N GLU A 326 -3.69 -0.27 -35.93
CA GLU A 326 -3.37 -0.38 -37.36
C GLU A 326 -1.98 -1.00 -37.51
N ALA A 327 -1.95 -2.09 -38.27
CA ALA A 327 -0.78 -2.71 -38.83
C ALA A 327 -0.47 -2.07 -40.20
N VAL A 328 0.71 -2.41 -40.73
CA VAL A 328 1.24 -2.20 -42.08
C VAL A 328 2.14 -0.96 -42.24
N GLU A 329 3.44 -1.17 -42.07
CA GLU A 329 4.41 -0.71 -43.07
C GLU A 329 5.48 -1.80 -43.22
N ASP A 330 5.45 -2.43 -44.41
CA ASP A 330 6.54 -3.21 -44.96
C ASP A 330 7.79 -2.33 -45.06
N LEU A 331 8.91 -2.74 -44.47
CA LEU A 331 10.21 -2.26 -44.90
C LEU A 331 11.15 -3.43 -45.17
N ASP A 332 11.42 -3.54 -46.47
CA ASP A 332 12.23 -4.49 -47.17
C ASP A 332 13.60 -4.75 -46.54
N PHE A 333 13.93 -6.03 -46.54
CA PHE A 333 15.29 -6.52 -46.39
C PHE A 333 16.00 -6.38 -47.75
N ALA A 334 16.94 -5.44 -47.90
CA ALA A 334 17.99 -5.54 -48.91
C ALA A 334 19.31 -4.84 -48.49
N PRO A 335 20.48 -5.42 -48.84
CA PRO A 335 21.80 -5.02 -48.35
C PRO A 335 22.59 -4.16 -49.36
N ASP A 336 23.39 -3.19 -48.91
CA ASP A 336 24.72 -2.82 -49.49
C ASP A 336 25.33 -1.64 -48.69
N SER A 337 26.46 -1.83 -48.01
CA SER A 337 27.83 -1.45 -48.40
C SER A 337 28.11 0.07 -48.46
N GLY A 338 28.86 0.58 -47.48
CA GLY A 338 30.28 0.97 -47.64
C GLY A 338 30.44 2.37 -47.02
N VAL A 339 31.51 2.79 -46.35
CA VAL A 339 32.93 2.43 -46.44
C VAL A 339 33.65 2.81 -45.13
N LEU A 340 34.41 1.84 -44.59
CA LEU A 340 35.72 1.83 -43.90
C LEU A 340 36.33 3.11 -43.27
N SER A 341 36.90 2.93 -42.07
CA SER A 341 38.35 2.96 -41.76
C SER A 341 38.57 3.38 -40.28
N SER A 342 38.87 2.49 -39.33
CA SER A 342 40.17 1.90 -38.94
C SER A 342 40.59 2.39 -37.53
N GLY A 343 41.06 1.47 -36.68
CA GLY A 343 41.49 1.79 -35.31
C GLY A 343 41.47 0.59 -34.36
N SER A 344 42.33 -0.39 -34.61
CA SER A 344 42.62 -1.52 -33.72
C SER A 344 43.42 -1.08 -32.49
N LEU A 345 42.98 -1.43 -31.27
CA LEU A 345 43.87 -1.64 -30.12
C LEU A 345 43.35 -2.78 -29.24
N ILE A 346 44.20 -3.79 -29.15
CA ILE A 346 44.18 -4.94 -28.25
C ILE A 346 44.70 -4.46 -26.89
N PHE A 347 44.11 -4.93 -25.78
CA PHE A 347 44.76 -4.87 -24.46
C PHE A 347 44.53 -6.17 -23.70
N GLU A 348 45.64 -6.73 -23.23
CA GLU A 348 45.81 -8.00 -22.53
C GLU A 348 45.33 -7.93 -21.07
N PRO A 349 45.04 -9.07 -20.41
CA PRO A 349 44.81 -9.14 -18.97
C PRO A 349 46.14 -9.19 -18.21
N ASP A 350 46.30 -8.30 -17.22
CA ASP A 350 47.45 -8.25 -16.31
C ASP A 350 47.46 -9.44 -15.33
N ASP A 351 48.62 -10.11 -15.26
CA ASP A 351 49.01 -11.06 -14.22
C ASP A 351 50.10 -10.44 -13.32
N ASP A 352 50.14 -10.95 -12.09
CA ASP A 352 51.20 -10.91 -11.06
C ASP A 352 51.24 -9.72 -10.08
N LEU A 353 51.05 -10.04 -8.78
CA LEU A 353 52.17 -10.18 -7.83
C LEU A 353 51.71 -10.76 -6.46
N ASP A 354 52.24 -11.95 -6.17
CA ASP A 354 52.79 -12.47 -4.91
C ASP A 354 52.11 -12.20 -3.56
N TYR A 355 51.65 -13.27 -2.91
CA TYR A 355 51.80 -13.44 -1.46
C TYR A 355 52.07 -14.91 -1.12
N ASP A 356 53.26 -15.14 -0.57
CA ASP A 356 53.76 -16.40 -0.03
C ASP A 356 52.89 -16.90 1.14
N ASP A 357 52.53 -18.18 1.10
CA ASP A 357 51.93 -18.96 2.18
C ASP A 357 53.00 -19.93 2.72
N ASP A 358 53.69 -19.53 3.78
CA ASP A 358 54.49 -20.41 4.62
C ASP A 358 53.86 -20.40 6.02
N GLY A 359 53.49 -21.60 6.48
CA GLY A 359 52.82 -21.81 7.75
C GLY A 359 53.73 -21.77 8.98
N ASP A 360 53.08 -21.58 10.12
CA ASP A 360 53.32 -22.27 11.40
C ASP A 360 52.04 -22.24 12.24
#